data_AF-A0A6C1PJG5-F1
#
_entry.id   AF-A0A6C1PJG5-F1
#
_cell.length_a   1.000
_cell.length_b   1.000
_cell.length_c   1.000
_cell.angle_alpha   90.00
_cell.angle_beta   90.00
_cell.angle_gamma   90.00
#
_symmetry.space_group_name_H-M   'P 1'
#
loop_
_entity.id
_entity.type
_entity.pdbx_description
1 polymer ?
#
loop_
_entity_poly.entity_id
_entity_poly.type
_entity_poly.pdbx_seq_one_letter_code
_entity_poly.pdbx_strand_id
1 'polypeptide(L)'
;MRSRVDLTALRSLIGGARRRRLQIGWSQETLARHAGLHRNTVRLLESGDVDPSATTTVRLLVAVGASGFCVCDTCALPCFGQALDTDRADVDALCGQLGPAIRALRERIGWTIEHLAEQSNVHHNSVGMIERSEVHTETSTLIRLLRALDVNRLGWEPDACATRLRLH
;
A
#
# COMPACT_ATOMS: atom_id res chain seq x y z
N MET A 1 -23.90 -6.89 -10.91
CA MET A 1 -22.85 -7.87 -10.56
C MET A 1 -21.78 -7.13 -9.76
N ARG A 2 -21.79 -7.19 -8.42
CA ARG A 2 -20.77 -6.52 -7.59
C ARG A 2 -19.48 -7.30 -7.78
N SER A 3 -18.53 -6.75 -8.55
CA SER A 3 -17.17 -7.28 -8.63
C SER A 3 -16.67 -7.45 -7.20
N ARG A 4 -16.41 -8.69 -6.79
CA ARG A 4 -15.75 -8.98 -5.51
C ARG A 4 -14.36 -8.38 -5.66
N VAL A 5 -14.11 -7.26 -4.99
CA VAL A 5 -12.79 -6.64 -4.98
C VAL A 5 -11.78 -7.70 -4.58
N ASP A 6 -10.83 -7.99 -5.47
CA ASP A 6 -9.79 -8.97 -5.20
C ASP A 6 -8.80 -8.38 -4.20
N LEU A 7 -9.06 -8.64 -2.91
CA LEU A 7 -8.22 -8.20 -1.80
C LEU A 7 -6.99 -9.10 -1.59
N THR A 8 -6.59 -9.92 -2.57
CA THR A 8 -5.43 -10.81 -2.42
C THR A 8 -4.14 -10.03 -2.18
N ALA A 9 -3.95 -8.89 -2.84
CA ALA A 9 -2.81 -8.02 -2.58
C ALA A 9 -2.82 -7.45 -1.15
N LEU A 10 -3.97 -6.96 -0.68
CA LEU A 10 -4.14 -6.47 0.70
C LEU A 10 -3.84 -7.59 1.72
N ARG A 11 -4.43 -8.79 1.53
CA ARG A 11 -4.15 -9.95 2.40
C ARG A 11 -2.68 -10.33 2.39
N SER A 12 -2.01 -10.25 1.23
CA SER A 12 -0.57 -10.48 1.12
C SER A 12 0.23 -9.47 1.94
N LEU A 13 -0.06 -8.16 1.82
CA LEU A 13 0.58 -7.10 2.61
C LEU A 13 0.42 -7.32 4.11
N ILE A 14 -0.82 -7.50 4.59
CA ILE A 14 -1.10 -7.65 6.02
C ILE A 14 -0.53 -8.96 6.56
N GLY A 15 -0.69 -10.07 5.83
CA GLY A 15 -0.12 -11.36 6.20
C GLY A 15 1.41 -11.34 6.25
N GLY A 16 2.03 -10.59 5.34
CA GLY A 16 3.46 -10.32 5.34
C GLY A 16 3.94 -9.54 6.56
N ALA A 17 3.27 -8.43 6.88
CA ALA A 17 3.56 -7.65 8.06
C ALA A 17 3.40 -8.48 9.35
N ARG A 18 2.35 -9.30 9.43
CA ARG A 18 2.16 -10.27 10.52
C ARG A 18 3.33 -11.24 10.63
N ARG A 19 3.79 -11.84 9.52
CA ARG A 19 4.95 -12.74 9.53
C ARG A 19 6.20 -12.03 10.02
N ARG A 20 6.47 -10.82 9.53
CA ARG A 20 7.61 -10.00 9.95
C ARG A 20 7.56 -9.68 11.44
N ARG A 21 6.40 -9.24 11.95
CA ARG A 21 6.14 -9.01 13.38
C ARG A 21 6.50 -10.25 14.23
N LEU A 22 6.05 -11.43 13.81
CA LEU A 22 6.33 -12.68 14.52
C LEU A 22 7.83 -13.05 14.48
N GLN A 23 8.50 -12.84 13.34
CA GLN A 23 9.94 -13.08 13.20
C GLN A 23 10.80 -12.20 14.13
N ILE A 24 10.39 -10.94 14.34
CA ILE A 24 11.07 -10.01 15.27
C ILE A 24 10.57 -10.16 16.72
N GLY A 25 9.76 -11.19 17.02
CA GLY A 25 9.29 -11.51 18.36
C GLY A 25 8.22 -10.55 18.92
N TRP A 26 7.60 -9.72 18.09
CA TRP A 26 6.62 -8.73 18.53
C TRP A 26 5.24 -9.33 18.75
N SER A 27 4.56 -8.90 19.82
CA SER A 27 3.13 -9.14 20.02
C SER A 27 2.27 -8.17 19.19
N GLN A 28 0.96 -8.43 19.08
CA GLN A 28 0.02 -7.47 18.48
C GLN A 28 0.01 -6.13 19.23
N GLU A 29 0.20 -6.16 20.56
CA GLU A 29 0.30 -4.96 21.39
C GLU A 29 1.55 -4.14 21.06
N THR A 30 2.67 -4.83 20.85
CA THR A 30 3.93 -4.19 20.45
C THR A 30 3.79 -3.55 19.08
N LEU A 31 3.27 -4.27 18.08
CA LEU A 31 3.04 -3.69 16.74
C LEU A 31 2.07 -2.51 16.79
N ALA A 32 0.99 -2.61 17.56
CA ALA A 32 0.03 -1.54 17.73
C ALA A 32 0.71 -0.26 18.25
N ARG A 33 1.57 -0.39 19.27
CA ARG A 33 2.35 0.73 19.81
C ARG A 33 3.27 1.36 18.76
N HIS A 34 4.06 0.56 18.04
CA HIS A 34 4.97 1.08 17.00
C HIS A 34 4.22 1.70 15.81
N ALA A 35 3.06 1.16 15.43
CA ALA A 35 2.22 1.74 14.38
C ALA A 35 1.38 2.94 14.88
N GLY A 36 1.33 3.21 16.18
CA GLY A 36 0.41 4.15 16.83
C GLY A 36 -1.07 3.79 16.65
N LEU A 37 -1.39 2.51 16.49
CA LEU A 37 -2.74 1.99 16.33
C LEU A 37 -3.24 1.39 17.65
N HIS A 38 -4.56 1.19 17.76
CA HIS A 38 -5.10 0.41 18.86
C HIS A 38 -4.88 -1.10 18.61
N ARG A 39 -4.59 -1.89 19.65
CA ARG A 39 -4.40 -3.36 19.54
C ARG A 39 -5.54 -4.05 18.81
N ASN A 40 -6.79 -3.67 19.09
CA ASN A 40 -7.95 -4.25 18.41
C ASN A 40 -7.96 -3.97 16.90
N THR A 41 -7.42 -2.83 16.46
CA THR A 41 -7.24 -2.54 15.03
C THR A 41 -6.26 -3.53 14.42
N VAL A 42 -5.10 -3.77 15.04
CA VAL A 42 -4.14 -4.78 14.57
C VAL A 42 -4.76 -6.18 14.50
N ARG A 43 -5.55 -6.57 15.51
CA ARG A 43 -6.26 -7.86 15.51
C ARG A 43 -7.20 -8.00 14.32
N LEU A 44 -8.01 -6.98 14.04
CA LEU A 44 -8.96 -6.97 12.92
C LEU A 44 -8.25 -7.01 11.55
N LEU A 45 -7.13 -6.30 11.43
CA LEU A 45 -6.31 -6.34 10.22
C LEU A 45 -5.76 -7.75 10.00
N GLU A 46 -5.13 -8.34 11.02
CA GLU A 46 -4.50 -9.65 10.93
C GLU A 46 -5.48 -10.81 10.74
N SER A 47 -6.76 -10.64 11.09
CA SER A 47 -7.81 -11.62 10.75
C SER A 47 -8.28 -11.51 9.30
N GLY A 48 -8.06 -10.36 8.65
CA GLY A 48 -8.49 -10.12 7.28
C GLY A 48 -9.96 -9.72 7.14
N ASP A 49 -10.62 -9.37 8.25
CA ASP A 49 -12.05 -9.05 8.30
C ASP A 49 -12.37 -7.59 7.94
N VAL A 50 -11.35 -6.78 7.63
CA VAL A 50 -11.50 -5.34 7.38
C VAL A 50 -10.69 -4.90 6.16
N ASP A 51 -11.21 -3.91 5.45
CA ASP A 51 -10.48 -3.12 4.45
C ASP A 51 -10.00 -1.82 5.12
N PRO A 52 -8.71 -1.73 5.52
CA PRO A 52 -8.17 -0.53 6.15
C PRO A 52 -8.00 0.63 5.16
N SER A 53 -7.99 1.84 5.71
CA SER A 53 -7.46 2.99 4.98
C SER A 53 -6.01 2.76 4.56
N ALA A 54 -5.61 3.35 3.43
CA ALA A 54 -4.23 3.31 2.95
C ALA A 54 -3.24 3.76 4.03
N THR A 55 -3.56 4.83 4.76
CA THR A 55 -2.75 5.31 5.90
C THR A 55 -2.60 4.24 6.98
N THR A 56 -3.67 3.53 7.34
CA THR A 56 -3.58 2.46 8.35
C THR A 56 -2.67 1.31 7.88
N THR A 57 -2.76 0.94 6.60
CA THR A 57 -1.87 -0.04 5.99
C THR A 57 -0.43 0.44 5.98
N VAL A 58 -0.16 1.69 5.58
CA VAL A 58 1.19 2.28 5.58
C VAL A 58 1.77 2.29 7.00
N ARG A 59 1.01 2.71 8.02
CA ARG A 59 1.44 2.69 9.42
C ARG A 59 1.88 1.31 9.88
N LEU A 60 1.12 0.27 9.50
CA LEU A 60 1.47 -1.11 9.80
C LEU A 60 2.76 -1.54 9.09
N LEU A 61 2.91 -1.20 7.80
CA LEU A 61 4.09 -1.54 7.00
C LEU A 61 5.35 -0.84 7.51
N VAL A 62 5.27 0.46 7.83
CA VAL A 62 6.38 1.24 8.37
C VAL A 62 6.81 0.68 9.73
N ALA A 63 5.85 0.34 10.60
CA ALA A 63 6.16 -0.25 11.90
C ALA A 63 6.94 -1.57 11.81
N VAL A 64 6.82 -2.32 10.71
CA VAL A 64 7.60 -3.55 10.48
C VAL A 64 8.82 -3.35 9.57
N GLY A 65 9.19 -2.10 9.28
CA GLY A 65 10.43 -1.69 8.62
C GLY A 65 10.30 -1.23 7.17
N ALA A 66 9.09 -0.94 6.67
CA ALA A 66 8.95 -0.38 5.33
C ALA A 66 9.48 1.06 5.28
N SER A 67 10.34 1.35 4.31
CA SER A 67 10.98 2.66 4.13
C SER A 67 10.54 3.38 2.85
N GLY A 68 9.66 2.77 2.06
CA GLY A 68 9.15 3.34 0.81
C GLY A 68 8.36 2.32 0.00
N PHE A 69 7.95 2.73 -1.20
CA PHE A 69 7.32 1.85 -2.18
C PHE A 69 8.07 1.92 -3.52
N CYS A 70 8.33 0.75 -4.11
CA CYS A 70 8.63 0.66 -5.53
C CYS A 70 7.33 0.62 -6.29
N VAL A 71 7.07 1.62 -7.14
CA VAL A 71 5.90 1.68 -8.01
C VAL A 71 6.37 1.88 -9.44
N CYS A 72 6.14 0.88 -10.29
CA CYS A 72 6.48 0.90 -11.70
C CYS A 72 5.39 0.19 -12.54
N ASP A 73 5.66 0.01 -13.82
CA ASP A 73 4.76 -0.64 -14.79
C ASP A 73 4.31 -2.06 -14.40
N THR A 74 5.08 -2.76 -13.57
CA THR A 74 4.86 -4.19 -13.30
C THR A 74 4.67 -4.49 -11.82
N CYS A 75 5.05 -3.58 -10.91
CA CYS A 75 4.91 -3.79 -9.48
C CYS A 75 4.61 -2.53 -8.69
N ALA A 76 3.85 -2.68 -7.59
CA ALA A 76 3.75 -1.72 -6.50
C ALA A 76 3.97 -2.46 -5.17
N LEU A 77 5.20 -2.42 -4.68
CA LEU A 77 5.68 -3.26 -3.57
C LEU A 77 6.35 -2.41 -2.49
N PRO A 78 6.16 -2.73 -1.20
CA PRO A 78 6.88 -2.07 -0.13
C PRO A 78 8.38 -2.42 -0.18
N CYS A 79 9.22 -1.42 0.03
CA CYS A 79 10.67 -1.56 0.21
C CYS A 79 10.98 -1.58 1.70
N PHE A 80 11.89 -2.45 2.14
CA PHE A 80 12.27 -2.57 3.56
C PHE A 80 13.72 -2.16 3.79
N GLY A 81 13.93 -1.36 4.82
CA GLY A 81 15.24 -0.91 5.28
C GLY A 81 15.65 -1.54 6.62
N GLN A 82 16.70 -0.99 7.23
CA GLN A 82 17.24 -1.45 8.52
C GLN A 82 16.55 -0.80 9.74
N ALA A 83 15.81 0.31 9.59
CA ALA A 83 15.24 1.06 10.71
C ALA A 83 13.85 0.54 11.12
N LEU A 84 13.63 0.36 12.42
CA LEU A 84 12.35 -0.09 13.02
C LEU A 84 11.68 0.99 13.88
N ASP A 85 12.17 2.22 13.84
CA ASP A 85 11.53 3.36 14.50
C ASP A 85 10.64 4.10 13.51
N THR A 86 9.38 4.28 13.90
CA THR A 86 8.34 4.94 13.09
C THR A 86 8.08 6.33 13.64
N ASP A 87 8.35 7.37 12.87
CA ASP A 87 7.77 8.69 13.13
C ASP A 87 6.59 8.95 12.18
N ARG A 88 5.67 9.82 12.60
CA ARG A 88 4.57 10.34 11.79
C ARG A 88 5.08 10.94 10.47
N ALA A 89 6.24 11.59 10.49
CA ALA A 89 6.87 12.13 9.29
C ALA A 89 7.15 11.06 8.23
N ASP A 90 7.59 9.86 8.64
CA ASP A 90 7.83 8.74 7.72
C ASP A 90 6.54 8.24 7.09
N VAL A 91 5.48 8.11 7.90
CA VAL A 91 4.14 7.69 7.44
C VAL A 91 3.58 8.68 6.42
N ASP A 92 3.66 9.98 6.72
CA ASP A 92 3.16 11.04 5.85
C ASP A 92 3.97 11.08 4.53
N ALA A 93 5.29 10.94 4.60
CA ALA A 93 6.15 10.85 3.42
C ALA A 93 5.79 9.66 2.51
N LEU A 94 5.55 8.47 3.10
CA LEU A 94 5.18 7.28 2.32
C LEU A 94 3.76 7.37 1.75
N CYS A 95 2.80 7.93 2.49
CA CYS A 95 1.46 8.18 1.97
C CYS A 95 1.51 9.18 0.79
N GLY A 96 2.42 10.16 0.86
CA GLY A 96 2.68 11.13 -0.21
C GLY A 96 3.26 10.53 -1.50
N GLN A 97 3.83 9.33 -1.48
CA GLN A 97 4.46 8.70 -2.67
C GLN A 97 3.45 8.04 -3.62
N LEU A 98 2.39 7.43 -3.09
CA LEU A 98 1.51 6.55 -3.87
C LEU A 98 0.67 7.31 -4.91
N GLY A 99 0.08 8.46 -4.54
CA GLY A 99 -0.72 9.29 -5.43
C GLY A 99 0.06 9.76 -6.67
N PRO A 100 1.18 10.49 -6.49
CA PRO A 100 2.04 10.91 -7.58
C PRO A 100 2.57 9.75 -8.43
N ALA A 101 2.85 8.59 -7.84
CA ALA A 101 3.28 7.42 -8.59
C ALA A 101 2.16 6.85 -9.48
N ILE A 102 0.92 6.76 -8.99
CA ILE A 102 -0.26 6.37 -9.79
C ILE A 102 -0.44 7.33 -10.95
N ARG A 103 -0.35 8.65 -10.68
CA ARG A 103 -0.40 9.69 -11.71
C ARG A 103 0.66 9.49 -12.78
N ALA A 104 1.91 9.29 -12.38
CA ALA A 104 3.03 9.11 -13.31
C ALA A 104 2.84 7.87 -14.20
N LEU A 105 2.35 6.75 -13.64
CA LEU A 105 2.00 5.56 -14.42
C LEU A 105 0.89 5.84 -15.43
N ARG A 106 -0.18 6.52 -15.00
CA ARG A 106 -1.32 6.89 -15.87
C ARG A 106 -0.88 7.79 -17.03
N GLU A 107 -0.13 8.85 -16.73
CA GLU A 107 0.34 9.81 -17.73
C GLU A 107 1.30 9.16 -18.73
N ARG A 108 2.17 8.26 -18.27
CA ARG A 108 3.10 7.52 -19.13
C ARG A 108 2.41 6.64 -20.18
N ILE A 109 1.24 6.08 -19.87
CA ILE A 109 0.43 5.29 -20.82
C ILE A 109 -0.60 6.15 -21.57
N GLY A 110 -0.56 7.48 -21.40
CA GLY A 110 -1.42 8.43 -22.12
C GLY A 110 -2.88 8.45 -21.68
N TRP A 111 -3.20 7.93 -20.49
CA TRP A 111 -4.58 7.85 -20.01
C TRP A 111 -5.04 9.14 -19.33
N THR A 112 -6.30 9.51 -19.55
CA THR A 112 -6.95 10.59 -18.79
C THR A 112 -7.41 10.09 -17.42
N ILE A 113 -7.73 11.02 -16.52
CA ILE A 113 -8.29 10.69 -15.20
C ILE A 113 -9.62 9.95 -15.36
N GLU A 114 -10.46 10.37 -16.33
CA GLU A 114 -11.74 9.75 -16.63
C GLU A 114 -11.57 8.31 -17.12
N HIS A 115 -10.56 8.06 -17.96
CA HIS A 115 -10.27 6.72 -18.44
C HIS A 115 -9.82 5.80 -17.29
N LEU A 116 -8.91 6.26 -16.43
CA LEU A 116 -8.50 5.48 -15.24
C LEU A 116 -9.68 5.24 -14.28
N ALA A 117 -10.51 6.25 -14.07
CA ALA A 117 -11.72 6.18 -13.24
C ALA A 117 -12.67 5.08 -13.74
N GLU A 118 -12.93 5.04 -15.05
CA GLU A 118 -13.75 4.02 -15.68
C GLU A 118 -13.15 2.63 -15.52
N GLN A 119 -11.87 2.44 -15.87
CA GLN A 119 -11.19 1.13 -15.80
C GLN A 119 -11.09 0.60 -14.37
N SER A 120 -10.90 1.48 -13.39
CA SER A 120 -10.81 1.11 -11.97
C SER A 120 -12.16 1.04 -11.27
N ASN A 121 -13.24 1.53 -11.90
CA ASN A 121 -14.56 1.77 -11.32
C ASN A 121 -14.50 2.70 -10.07
N VAL A 122 -13.57 3.66 -10.06
CA VAL A 122 -13.42 4.68 -9.01
C VAL A 122 -13.90 6.02 -9.57
N HIS A 123 -14.59 6.84 -8.79
CA HIS A 123 -15.09 8.12 -9.28
C HIS A 123 -13.94 9.05 -9.70
N HIS A 124 -14.03 9.73 -10.85
CA HIS A 124 -12.97 10.58 -11.39
C HIS A 124 -12.46 11.66 -10.42
N ASN A 125 -13.35 12.33 -9.68
CA ASN A 125 -12.94 13.27 -8.63
C ASN A 125 -12.10 12.59 -7.54
N SER A 126 -12.46 11.36 -7.16
CA SER A 126 -11.68 10.58 -6.19
C SER A 126 -10.32 10.22 -6.76
N VAL A 127 -10.23 9.81 -8.03
CA VAL A 127 -8.94 9.55 -8.69
C VAL A 127 -8.05 10.80 -8.65
N GLY A 128 -8.59 11.96 -9.02
CA GLY A 128 -7.85 13.22 -8.97
C GLY A 128 -7.36 13.59 -7.57
N MET A 129 -8.19 13.42 -6.54
CA MET A 129 -7.78 13.66 -5.15
C MET A 129 -6.73 12.64 -4.67
N ILE A 130 -6.86 11.37 -5.06
CA ILE A 130 -5.89 10.31 -4.74
C ILE A 130 -4.53 10.62 -5.36
N GLU A 131 -4.50 11.03 -6.63
CA GLU A 131 -3.26 11.37 -7.35
C GLU A 131 -2.51 12.56 -6.74
N ARG A 132 -3.23 13.45 -6.02
CA ARG A 132 -2.65 14.56 -5.26
C ARG A 132 -2.43 14.26 -3.78
N SER A 133 -2.73 13.03 -3.34
CA SER A 133 -2.67 12.61 -1.93
C SER A 133 -3.55 13.46 -1.00
N GLU A 134 -4.70 13.94 -1.49
CA GLU A 134 -5.62 14.84 -0.77
C GLU A 134 -6.77 14.12 -0.07
N VAL A 135 -6.91 12.80 -0.23
CA VAL A 135 -8.02 12.03 0.32
C VAL A 135 -7.56 10.78 1.07
N HIS A 136 -8.20 10.52 2.21
CA HIS A 136 -8.10 9.23 2.89
C HIS A 136 -9.02 8.22 2.18
N THR A 137 -8.41 7.24 1.52
CA THR A 137 -9.13 6.16 0.83
C THR A 137 -8.75 4.80 1.40
N GLU A 138 -9.57 3.80 1.10
CA GLU A 138 -9.31 2.40 1.40
C GLU A 138 -8.12 1.87 0.60
N THR A 139 -7.41 0.92 1.19
CA THR A 139 -6.27 0.26 0.52
C THR A 139 -6.73 -0.45 -0.74
N SER A 140 -7.94 -1.03 -0.72
CA SER A 140 -8.52 -1.68 -1.88
C SER A 140 -8.76 -0.73 -3.06
N THR A 141 -9.09 0.53 -2.81
CA THR A 141 -9.26 1.55 -3.85
C THR A 141 -7.93 1.82 -4.56
N LEU A 142 -6.82 1.93 -3.81
CA LEU A 142 -5.48 2.04 -4.41
C LEU A 142 -5.11 0.80 -5.23
N ILE A 143 -5.41 -0.40 -4.71
CA ILE A 143 -5.17 -1.66 -5.44
C ILE A 143 -5.94 -1.68 -6.76
N ARG A 144 -7.18 -1.20 -6.79
CA ARG A 144 -7.99 -1.14 -8.02
C ARG A 144 -7.40 -0.20 -9.07
N LEU A 145 -6.90 0.96 -8.66
CA LEU A 145 -6.23 1.89 -9.57
C LEU A 145 -4.96 1.26 -10.15
N LEU A 146 -4.13 0.65 -9.31
CA LEU A 146 -2.89 -0.01 -9.75
C LEU A 146 -3.19 -1.18 -10.70
N ARG A 147 -4.21 -1.99 -10.41
CA ARG A 147 -4.65 -3.07 -11.30
C ARG A 147 -5.19 -2.56 -12.63
N ALA A 148 -5.94 -1.46 -12.64
CA ALA A 148 -6.41 -0.83 -13.88
C ALA A 148 -5.24 -0.34 -14.75
N LEU A 149 -4.13 0.06 -14.12
CA LEU A 149 -2.87 0.43 -14.78
C LEU A 149 -1.98 -0.79 -15.13
N ASP A 150 -2.54 -2.00 -15.11
CA ASP A 150 -1.85 -3.28 -15.37
C ASP A 150 -0.66 -3.59 -14.44
N VAL A 151 -0.65 -3.00 -13.25
CA VAL A 151 0.35 -3.31 -12.23
C VAL A 151 -0.02 -4.62 -11.54
N ASN A 152 0.68 -5.69 -11.93
CA ASN A 152 0.27 -7.04 -11.57
C ASN A 152 0.90 -7.60 -10.28
N ARG A 153 2.09 -7.11 -9.90
CA ARG A 153 2.77 -7.52 -8.66
C ARG A 153 2.44 -6.54 -7.54
N LEU A 154 1.45 -6.90 -6.74
CA LEU A 154 0.97 -6.15 -5.59
C LEU A 154 0.95 -7.07 -4.38
N GLY A 155 1.52 -6.65 -3.25
CA GLY A 155 1.55 -7.50 -2.06
C GLY A 155 2.84 -7.35 -1.25
N TRP A 156 3.06 -8.32 -0.37
CA TRP A 156 4.29 -8.45 0.40
C TRP A 156 5.36 -9.20 -0.40
N GLU A 157 6.36 -8.47 -0.91
CA GLU A 157 7.56 -9.05 -1.53
C GLU A 157 8.81 -8.23 -1.16
N PRO A 158 9.32 -8.37 0.07
CA PRO A 158 10.38 -7.49 0.62
C PRO A 158 11.69 -7.53 -0.17
N ASP A 159 11.97 -8.65 -0.85
CA ASP A 159 13.23 -8.87 -1.58
C ASP A 159 13.10 -8.60 -3.10
N ALA A 160 11.90 -8.32 -3.60
CA ALA A 160 11.63 -8.26 -5.04
C ALA A 160 12.22 -7.03 -5.75
N CYS A 161 12.37 -5.90 -5.05
CA CYS A 161 12.85 -4.66 -5.67
C CYS A 161 14.38 -4.58 -5.76
N ALA A 162 15.12 -5.36 -4.96
CA ALA A 162 16.59 -5.35 -4.97
C ALA A 162 17.19 -5.90 -6.28
N THR A 163 16.43 -6.72 -7.01
CA THR A 163 16.93 -7.43 -8.20
C THR A 163 16.89 -6.58 -9.48
N ARG A 164 16.17 -5.45 -9.52
CA ARG A 164 16.05 -4.62 -10.74
C ARG A 164 16.96 -3.38 -10.79
N LEU A 165 17.46 -2.91 -9.66
CA LEU A 165 18.40 -1.77 -9.62
C LEU A 165 19.86 -2.16 -9.89
N ARG A 166 20.13 -3.43 -10.26
CA ARG A 166 21.47 -3.95 -10.59
C ARG A 166 21.69 -4.21 -12.09
N LEU A 167 20.82 -3.70 -12.97
CA LEU A 167 20.99 -3.78 -14.42
C LEU A 167 21.09 -2.38 -15.01
N HIS A 168 22.14 -1.65 -14.64
CA HIS A 168 22.77 -0.59 -15.43
C HIS A 168 24.25 -0.52 -15.07
#